data_AF-A0AAV2A2D0-F1
#
_entry.id   AF-A0AAV2A2D0-F1
#
_cell.length_a   1.000
_cell.length_b   1.000
_cell.length_c   1.000
_cell.angle_alpha   90.00
_cell.angle_beta   90.00
_cell.angle_gamma   90.00
#
_symmetry.space_group_name_H-M   'P 1'
#
loop_
_entity.id
_entity.type
_entity.pdbx_description
1 polymer ?
#
loop_
_entity_poly.entity_id
_entity_poly.type
_entity_poly.pdbx_seq_one_letter_code
_entity_poly.pdbx_strand_id
1 'polypeptide(L)'
;MQKQRLRSVFIILLLVGVLYNLYITSTNKRISSTVRKSELHKQRSPKHVHHFPMASVLKGKQLPFHQVYEPREVGFPVDIHIPNQNRKPKIILVWTSWNSVRKTINYYFLQSGNRTFIKYKCPNPKCVVTFQRKNLLKADAIVFHLLDTDIQDLPTIRDPHQIWILYNMEPPWLVKKQAKSQLHLLNNIFNWTMSYRSKSDIIVRYGFTLPSGDAKSHSLNTAFKNKPKTAVWFVSDCSTDSKREDYVIELKKYIDIDVYGKCGDRKCYPSQSSTCYEEVLKRYKFYLSFENAICRDYTTEKFFNVYNYDIVPVVLGAVNYSSLAPKGSFINAVHYPRPKLLAEALLKIAHNETIYEEFLKKKASFKAYLDPWMCRLCDRLHSSPDPSILKEVETWFFGDAECKRWNSSVQSYTNVESLSK
;
A
#
# COMPACT_ATOMS: atom_id res chain seq x y z
N MET A 1 25.29 28.12 75.26
CA MET A 1 25.40 28.92 74.00
C MET A 1 26.10 28.20 72.82
N GLN A 2 26.96 27.19 73.02
CA GLN A 2 27.64 26.49 71.91
C GLN A 2 26.77 25.49 71.11
N LYS A 3 25.78 24.82 71.73
CA LYS A 3 24.88 23.86 71.03
C LYS A 3 23.91 24.51 70.03
N GLN A 4 23.48 25.75 70.26
CA GLN A 4 22.63 26.49 69.32
C GLN A 4 23.43 26.98 68.11
N ARG A 5 24.67 27.43 68.30
CA ARG A 5 25.56 27.82 67.19
C ARG A 5 25.90 26.64 66.28
N LEU A 6 26.13 25.44 66.81
CA LEU A 6 26.37 24.25 65.98
C LEU A 6 25.14 23.86 65.14
N ARG A 7 23.92 23.95 65.71
CA ARG A 7 22.68 23.69 64.95
C ARG A 7 22.45 24.72 63.84
N SER A 8 22.72 26.00 64.11
CA SER A 8 22.64 27.05 63.08
C SER A 8 23.65 26.84 61.97
N VAL A 9 24.89 26.44 62.28
CA VAL A 9 25.92 26.13 61.27
C VAL A 9 25.52 24.91 60.43
N PHE A 10 24.94 23.88 61.04
CA PHE A 10 24.45 22.70 60.31
C PHE A 10 23.29 23.01 59.36
N ILE A 11 22.36 23.87 59.80
CA ILE A 11 21.24 24.33 58.95
C ILE A 11 21.76 25.20 57.80
N ILE A 12 22.76 26.05 58.04
CA ILE A 12 23.39 26.86 56.98
C ILE A 12 24.11 25.96 55.98
N LEU A 13 24.85 24.94 56.41
CA LEU A 13 25.53 23.99 55.52
C LEU A 13 24.53 23.17 54.68
N LEU A 14 23.40 22.75 55.26
CA LEU A 14 22.32 22.09 54.52
C LEU A 14 21.68 23.02 53.49
N LEU A 15 21.42 24.28 53.84
CA LEU A 15 20.88 25.28 52.91
C LEU A 15 21.86 25.60 51.78
N VAL A 16 23.15 25.71 52.07
CA VAL A 16 24.20 25.90 51.06
C VAL A 16 24.28 24.67 50.14
N GLY A 17 24.16 23.45 50.68
CA GLY A 17 24.13 22.22 49.88
C GLY A 17 22.90 22.11 48.97
N VAL A 18 21.73 22.54 49.44
CA VAL A 18 20.49 22.60 48.64
C VAL A 18 20.59 23.68 47.57
N LEU A 19 21.10 24.87 47.91
CA LEU A 19 21.31 25.96 46.93
C LEU A 19 22.38 25.61 45.90
N TYR A 20 23.43 24.90 46.29
CA TYR A 20 24.46 24.39 45.37
C TYR A 20 23.90 23.32 44.43
N ASN A 21 23.07 22.39 44.92
CA ASN A 21 22.37 21.42 44.07
C ASN A 21 21.33 22.08 43.14
N LEU A 22 20.61 23.11 43.62
CA LEU A 22 19.71 23.91 42.78
C LEU A 22 20.49 24.73 41.74
N TYR A 23 21.68 25.23 42.08
CA TYR A 23 22.57 25.91 41.15
C TYR A 23 23.16 24.95 40.10
N ILE A 24 23.58 23.74 40.48
CA ILE A 24 24.05 22.71 39.54
C ILE A 24 22.93 22.21 38.64
N THR A 25 21.72 22.00 39.17
CA THR A 25 20.57 21.58 38.34
C THR A 25 20.06 22.71 37.44
N SER A 26 20.14 23.97 37.88
CA SER A 26 19.87 25.18 37.09
C SER A 26 20.92 25.39 35.99
N THR A 27 22.21 25.24 36.29
CA THR A 27 23.30 25.39 35.32
C THR A 27 23.36 24.20 34.35
N ASN A 28 23.08 22.96 34.77
CA ASN A 28 22.93 21.84 33.84
C ASN A 28 21.67 21.94 32.97
N LYS A 29 20.56 22.51 33.46
CA LYS A 29 19.40 22.86 32.61
C LYS A 29 19.69 24.02 31.65
N ARG A 30 20.49 25.02 32.05
CA ARG A 30 20.91 26.13 31.16
C ARG A 30 21.95 25.68 30.12
N ILE A 31 22.92 24.86 30.49
CA ILE A 31 23.97 24.33 29.59
C ILE A 31 23.39 23.27 28.64
N SER A 32 22.36 22.51 29.04
CA SER A 32 21.60 21.63 28.13
C SER A 32 20.65 22.39 27.19
N SER A 33 20.42 23.70 27.39
CA SER A 33 19.47 24.49 26.59
C SER A 33 20.13 25.51 25.63
N THR A 34 21.46 25.67 25.68
CA THR A 34 22.17 26.71 24.88
C THR A 34 23.30 26.16 23.99
N VAL A 35 23.54 24.84 23.96
CA VAL A 35 24.44 24.19 22.98
C VAL A 35 23.70 23.07 22.23
N ARG A 36 22.72 23.44 21.40
CA ARG A 36 22.20 22.60 20.29
C ARG A 36 21.31 23.36 19.30
N LYS A 37 21.61 24.64 19.06
CA LYS A 37 20.94 25.47 18.04
C LYS A 37 21.94 26.40 17.33
N SER A 38 22.94 25.80 16.69
CA SER A 38 23.66 26.39 15.56
C SER A 38 24.37 25.25 14.84
N GLU A 39 24.27 25.21 13.52
CA GLU A 39 24.79 24.15 12.63
C GLU A 39 23.98 22.85 12.53
N LEU A 40 22.72 22.95 12.06
CA LEU A 40 22.12 21.96 11.13
C LEU A 40 20.79 22.46 10.55
N HIS A 41 20.74 23.74 10.18
CA HIS A 41 19.74 24.28 9.25
C HIS A 41 20.46 24.94 8.06
N LYS A 42 21.20 24.14 7.29
CA LYS A 42 21.14 24.32 5.85
C LYS A 42 19.87 23.60 5.40
N GLN A 43 18.81 24.39 5.17
CA GLN A 43 17.69 23.99 4.33
C GLN A 43 18.27 23.43 3.02
N ARG A 44 18.42 22.10 2.97
CA ARG A 44 18.35 21.42 1.69
C ARG A 44 16.88 21.46 1.34
N SER A 45 16.57 22.28 0.34
CA SER A 45 15.40 22.17 -0.51
C SER A 45 15.00 20.70 -0.71
N PRO A 46 13.70 20.39 -0.91
CA PRO A 46 13.30 19.03 -1.21
C PRO A 46 14.10 18.57 -2.43
N LYS A 47 15.06 17.67 -2.19
CA LYS A 47 15.87 17.07 -3.25
C LYS A 47 14.88 16.53 -4.27
N HIS A 48 14.98 17.05 -5.48
CA HIS A 48 14.16 16.69 -6.63
C HIS A 48 13.72 15.23 -6.56
N VAL A 49 12.42 15.01 -6.37
CA VAL A 49 11.81 13.74 -6.76
C VAL A 49 11.99 13.70 -8.27
N HIS A 50 12.91 12.87 -8.76
CA HIS A 50 13.13 12.73 -10.19
C HIS A 50 11.91 11.99 -10.77
N HIS A 51 11.00 12.76 -11.35
CA HIS A 51 9.81 12.29 -12.04
C HIS A 51 10.21 11.67 -13.38
N PHE A 52 9.70 10.49 -13.70
CA PHE A 52 9.89 9.86 -15.01
C PHE A 52 8.52 9.64 -15.66
N PRO A 53 8.14 10.45 -16.64
CA PRO A 53 6.94 10.19 -17.41
C PRO A 53 7.10 8.90 -18.23
N MET A 54 5.96 8.26 -18.53
CA MET A 54 5.92 7.08 -19.39
C MET A 54 6.60 7.39 -20.74
N ALA A 55 7.44 6.48 -21.24
CA ALA A 55 8.18 6.70 -22.48
C ALA A 55 7.22 7.00 -23.66
N SER A 56 7.46 8.09 -24.39
CA SER A 56 6.61 8.59 -25.49
C SER A 56 6.33 7.55 -26.57
N VAL A 57 7.27 6.62 -26.79
CA VAL A 57 7.20 5.47 -27.72
C VAL A 57 6.03 4.52 -27.43
N LEU A 58 5.51 4.50 -26.20
CA LEU A 58 4.40 3.63 -25.79
C LEU A 58 3.03 4.31 -25.90
N LYS A 59 2.98 5.59 -26.27
CA LYS A 59 1.72 6.34 -26.42
C LYS A 59 1.01 5.91 -27.71
N GLY A 60 -0.18 5.32 -27.60
CA GLY A 60 -1.05 5.00 -28.74
C GLY A 60 -0.84 3.64 -29.43
N LYS A 61 0.01 2.74 -28.91
CA LYS A 61 0.13 1.38 -29.46
C LYS A 61 -0.86 0.42 -28.78
N GLN A 62 -1.62 -0.33 -29.58
CA GLN A 62 -2.41 -1.46 -29.11
C GLN A 62 -1.45 -2.61 -28.77
N LEU A 63 -1.18 -2.82 -27.48
CA LEU A 63 -0.31 -3.88 -27.00
C LEU A 63 -1.16 -5.06 -26.49
N PRO A 64 -0.67 -6.31 -26.59
CA PRO A 64 -1.42 -7.49 -26.21
C PRO A 64 -1.94 -7.39 -24.78
N PHE A 65 -3.06 -8.09 -24.50
CA PHE A 65 -3.97 -8.02 -23.35
C PHE A 65 -3.37 -8.17 -21.93
N HIS A 66 -2.04 -8.08 -21.76
CA HIS A 66 -1.31 -8.30 -20.52
C HIS A 66 -0.34 -7.17 -20.14
N GLN A 67 -0.29 -6.06 -20.89
CA GLN A 67 0.38 -4.85 -20.39
C GLN A 67 -0.61 -4.04 -19.57
N VAL A 68 -0.68 -4.29 -18.27
CA VAL A 68 -1.31 -3.35 -17.34
C VAL A 68 -0.43 -2.11 -17.34
N TYR A 69 -0.95 -1.02 -17.89
CA TYR A 69 -0.30 0.28 -17.85
C TYR A 69 -0.61 0.90 -16.49
N GLU A 70 0.32 0.78 -15.55
CA GLU A 70 0.20 1.50 -14.29
C GLU A 70 0.24 3.01 -14.58
N PRO A 71 -0.83 3.77 -14.28
CA PRO A 71 -0.88 5.20 -14.56
C PRO A 71 -0.03 6.02 -13.57
N ARG A 72 0.58 5.36 -12.58
CA ARG A 72 1.28 5.98 -11.46
C ARG A 72 2.79 5.78 -11.56
N GLU A 73 3.51 6.76 -11.04
CA GLU A 73 4.95 6.69 -10.85
C GLU A 73 5.30 5.88 -9.61
N VAL A 74 6.52 5.35 -9.55
CA VAL A 74 7.07 4.74 -8.33
C VAL A 74 7.51 5.84 -7.38
N GLY A 75 6.99 5.81 -6.15
CA GLY A 75 7.37 6.76 -5.10
C GLY A 75 8.45 6.18 -4.20
N PHE A 76 9.24 7.04 -3.56
CA PHE A 76 10.26 6.64 -2.59
C PHE A 76 10.03 7.39 -1.28
N PRO A 77 9.40 6.76 -0.28
CA PRO A 77 9.27 7.37 1.04
C PRO A 77 10.65 7.53 1.71
N VAL A 78 10.74 8.46 2.66
CA VAL A 78 12.00 8.96 3.25
C VAL A 78 12.77 7.88 4.02
N ASP A 79 12.09 6.79 4.41
CA ASP A 79 12.61 5.66 5.17
C ASP A 79 13.43 4.66 4.34
N ILE A 80 13.42 4.74 3.00
CA ILE A 80 14.23 3.85 2.16
C ILE A 80 15.71 4.19 2.32
N HIS A 81 16.42 3.28 2.98
CA HIS A 81 17.83 3.42 3.28
C HIS A 81 18.68 3.41 2.00
N ILE A 82 19.75 4.20 2.00
CA ILE A 82 20.83 4.10 1.00
C ILE A 82 21.95 3.28 1.65
N PRO A 83 21.99 1.95 1.51
CA PRO A 83 23.04 1.15 2.11
C PRO A 83 24.40 1.45 1.45
N ASN A 84 25.46 1.18 2.22
CA ASN A 84 26.84 1.35 1.80
C ASN A 84 27.12 0.53 0.52
N GLN A 85 27.58 1.20 -0.54
CA GLN A 85 27.67 0.67 -1.89
C GLN A 85 28.73 -0.43 -2.09
N ASN A 86 29.38 -0.92 -1.05
CA ASN A 86 30.46 -1.92 -1.14
C ASN A 86 30.05 -3.38 -0.84
N ARG A 87 28.74 -3.69 -0.78
CA ARG A 87 28.27 -5.07 -0.54
C ARG A 87 28.19 -5.90 -1.83
N LYS A 88 28.43 -7.21 -1.72
CA LYS A 88 28.24 -8.19 -2.81
C LYS A 88 26.74 -8.27 -3.19
N PRO A 89 26.40 -8.48 -4.47
CA PRO A 89 25.00 -8.61 -4.88
C PRO A 89 24.29 -9.78 -4.18
N LYS A 90 23.03 -9.58 -3.80
CA LYS A 90 22.16 -10.62 -3.24
C LYS A 90 21.39 -11.35 -4.34
N ILE A 91 21.40 -12.68 -4.34
CA ILE A 91 20.73 -13.53 -5.32
C ILE A 91 19.35 -13.92 -4.80
N ILE A 92 18.31 -13.62 -5.57
CA ILE A 92 16.92 -13.95 -5.25
C ILE A 92 16.46 -15.01 -6.26
N LEU A 93 16.22 -16.23 -5.78
CA LEU A 93 15.60 -17.29 -6.57
C LEU A 93 14.09 -17.19 -6.44
N VAL A 94 13.40 -17.06 -7.56
CA VAL A 94 11.94 -17.16 -7.61
C VAL A 94 11.59 -18.61 -7.94
N TRP A 95 10.97 -19.30 -6.97
CA TRP A 95 10.76 -20.74 -7.03
C TRP A 95 9.51 -21.15 -7.80
N THR A 96 8.39 -20.47 -7.52
CA THR A 96 7.09 -20.81 -8.08
C THR A 96 6.85 -20.14 -9.43
N SER A 97 5.93 -20.74 -10.18
CA SER A 97 5.71 -20.41 -11.58
C SER A 97 4.94 -19.11 -11.78
N TRP A 98 4.20 -18.61 -10.80
CA TRP A 98 3.35 -17.42 -10.88
C TRP A 98 4.11 -16.19 -11.33
N ASN A 99 5.35 -16.07 -10.86
CA ASN A 99 6.27 -15.01 -11.27
C ASN A 99 7.06 -15.36 -12.57
N SER A 100 7.06 -16.62 -13.00
CA SER A 100 7.70 -17.09 -14.25
C SER A 100 6.76 -17.02 -15.46
N VAL A 101 5.45 -17.22 -15.24
CA VAL A 101 4.41 -17.23 -16.26
C VAL A 101 3.86 -15.82 -16.37
N ARG A 102 4.65 -14.97 -17.01
CA ARG A 102 4.19 -13.86 -17.85
C ARG A 102 5.42 -13.10 -18.33
N LYS A 103 5.57 -12.97 -19.66
CA LYS A 103 6.46 -11.99 -20.30
C LYS A 103 5.97 -10.55 -20.03
N THR A 104 5.56 -10.25 -18.80
CA THR A 104 4.95 -8.98 -18.43
C THR A 104 6.01 -8.05 -17.90
N ILE A 105 6.01 -6.83 -18.45
CA ILE A 105 6.69 -5.67 -17.89
C ILE A 105 5.96 -5.08 -16.66
N ASN A 106 5.03 -5.85 -16.07
CA ASN A 106 4.15 -5.43 -14.99
C ASN A 106 4.96 -5.22 -13.71
N TYR A 107 4.63 -4.12 -13.01
CA TYR A 107 5.31 -3.65 -11.82
C TYR A 107 5.38 -4.66 -10.66
N TYR A 108 4.36 -5.49 -10.50
CA TYR A 108 4.24 -6.40 -9.36
C TYR A 108 5.09 -7.68 -9.52
N PHE A 109 5.83 -7.83 -10.62
CA PHE A 109 6.64 -9.01 -10.89
C PHE A 109 8.14 -8.69 -10.96
N LEU A 110 8.95 -9.54 -10.33
CA LEU A 110 10.40 -9.52 -10.50
C LEU A 110 10.78 -9.97 -11.91
N GLN A 111 11.80 -9.34 -12.50
CA GLN A 111 12.37 -9.72 -13.79
C GLN A 111 13.77 -10.29 -13.59
N SER A 112 14.16 -11.21 -14.46
CA SER A 112 15.47 -11.86 -14.41
C SER A 112 16.62 -10.84 -14.46
N GLY A 113 17.69 -11.13 -13.71
CA GLY A 113 18.83 -10.23 -13.54
C GLY A 113 18.56 -9.11 -12.54
N ASN A 114 19.23 -7.97 -12.74
CA ASN A 114 19.05 -6.75 -11.93
C ASN A 114 18.06 -5.75 -12.56
N ARG A 115 17.39 -6.14 -13.65
CA ARG A 115 16.56 -5.26 -14.49
C ARG A 115 15.45 -4.56 -13.71
N THR A 116 14.77 -5.28 -12.82
CA THR A 116 13.70 -4.69 -11.98
C THR A 116 14.22 -3.54 -11.13
N PHE A 117 15.34 -3.73 -10.42
CA PHE A 117 15.87 -2.74 -9.49
C PHE A 117 16.42 -1.51 -10.23
N ILE A 118 17.06 -1.71 -11.38
CA ILE A 118 17.54 -0.61 -12.23
C ILE A 118 16.37 0.16 -12.85
N LYS A 119 15.40 -0.54 -13.46
CA LYS A 119 14.23 0.06 -14.13
C LYS A 119 13.48 0.99 -13.18
N TYR A 120 13.29 0.56 -11.93
CA TYR A 120 12.57 1.33 -10.92
C TYR A 120 13.45 2.21 -10.04
N LYS A 121 14.77 2.29 -10.33
CA LYS A 121 15.73 3.19 -9.66
C LYS A 121 15.80 2.99 -8.15
N CYS A 122 15.83 1.73 -7.71
CA CYS A 122 16.04 1.42 -6.30
C CYS A 122 17.33 2.06 -5.81
N PRO A 123 17.34 2.72 -4.63
CA PRO A 123 18.56 3.28 -4.04
C PRO A 123 19.68 2.24 -3.90
N ASN A 124 19.30 0.99 -3.61
CA ASN A 124 20.16 -0.17 -3.71
C ASN A 124 19.71 -1.10 -4.85
N PRO A 125 20.41 -1.09 -5.99
CA PRO A 125 20.10 -1.99 -7.10
C PRO A 125 20.85 -3.33 -7.03
N LYS A 126 21.57 -3.64 -5.94
CA LYS A 126 22.47 -4.80 -5.85
C LYS A 126 21.77 -6.13 -5.56
N CYS A 127 20.65 -6.39 -6.22
CA CYS A 127 19.99 -7.69 -6.18
C CYS A 127 19.87 -8.26 -7.59
N VAL A 128 19.99 -9.58 -7.69
CA VAL A 128 19.93 -10.34 -8.94
C VAL A 128 18.87 -11.41 -8.82
N VAL A 129 17.84 -11.33 -9.65
CA VAL A 129 16.76 -12.31 -9.69
C VAL A 129 17.12 -13.43 -10.65
N THR A 130 16.86 -14.67 -10.25
CA THR A 130 16.93 -15.84 -11.12
C THR A 130 15.68 -16.70 -10.98
N PHE A 131 15.31 -17.37 -12.06
CA PHE A 131 14.22 -18.35 -12.10
C PHE A 131 14.78 -19.77 -12.31
N GLN A 132 16.11 -19.92 -12.37
CA GLN A 132 16.76 -21.18 -12.63
C GLN A 132 16.98 -21.93 -11.31
N ARG A 133 16.21 -22.99 -11.08
CA ARG A 133 16.26 -23.78 -9.83
C ARG A 133 17.64 -24.36 -9.51
N LYS A 134 18.51 -24.58 -10.49
CA LYS A 134 19.92 -24.96 -10.27
C LYS A 134 20.72 -23.96 -9.42
N ASN A 135 20.23 -22.73 -9.27
CA ASN A 135 20.82 -21.73 -8.39
C ASN A 135 20.32 -21.83 -6.95
N LEU A 136 19.58 -22.89 -6.58
CA LEU A 136 19.06 -23.13 -5.23
C LEU A 136 20.12 -22.86 -4.18
N LEU A 137 21.25 -23.58 -4.17
CA LEU A 137 22.29 -23.42 -3.13
C LEU A 137 23.14 -22.14 -3.27
N LYS A 138 22.92 -21.33 -4.31
CA LYS A 138 23.62 -20.05 -4.52
C LYS A 138 22.78 -18.84 -4.13
N ALA A 139 21.47 -19.03 -3.98
CA ALA A 139 20.56 -17.94 -3.67
C ALA A 139 20.74 -17.48 -2.22
N ASP A 140 20.61 -16.18 -1.96
CA ASP A 140 20.50 -15.64 -0.60
C ASP A 140 19.05 -15.68 -0.09
N ALA A 141 18.09 -15.61 -1.02
CA ALA A 141 16.67 -15.70 -0.71
C ALA A 141 15.91 -16.50 -1.76
N ILE A 142 14.85 -17.17 -1.33
CA ILE A 142 13.94 -17.92 -2.18
C ILE A 142 12.53 -17.39 -1.99
N VAL A 143 11.89 -16.96 -3.07
CA VAL A 143 10.52 -16.41 -3.06
C VAL A 143 9.55 -17.45 -3.60
N PHE A 144 8.53 -17.74 -2.79
CA PHE A 144 7.43 -18.64 -3.10
C PHE A 144 6.14 -17.84 -3.14
N HIS A 145 5.37 -17.94 -4.21
CA HIS A 145 4.07 -17.28 -4.27
C HIS A 145 2.98 -18.19 -3.71
N LEU A 146 2.19 -17.69 -2.76
CA LEU A 146 1.28 -18.50 -1.96
C LEU A 146 0.25 -19.28 -2.81
N LEU A 147 -0.34 -18.66 -3.84
CA LEU A 147 -1.44 -19.29 -4.60
C LEU A 147 -1.00 -20.45 -5.50
N ASP A 148 0.29 -20.57 -5.79
CA ASP A 148 0.86 -21.64 -6.64
C ASP A 148 2.04 -22.35 -5.98
N THR A 149 2.21 -22.19 -4.67
CA THR A 149 3.14 -23.01 -3.90
C THR A 149 2.55 -24.40 -3.75
N ASP A 150 3.29 -25.39 -4.22
CA ASP A 150 2.98 -26.81 -4.05
C ASP A 150 3.99 -27.43 -3.07
N ILE A 151 3.48 -28.11 -2.05
CA ILE A 151 4.27 -28.78 -1.02
C ILE A 151 5.14 -29.89 -1.62
N GLN A 152 4.62 -30.58 -2.65
CA GLN A 152 5.35 -31.66 -3.33
C GLN A 152 6.51 -31.13 -4.19
N ASP A 153 6.50 -29.83 -4.49
CA ASP A 153 7.51 -29.15 -5.30
C ASP A 153 8.45 -28.29 -4.45
N LEU A 154 8.40 -28.36 -3.11
CA LEU A 154 9.34 -27.64 -2.26
C LEU A 154 10.76 -28.22 -2.38
N PRO A 155 11.81 -27.38 -2.33
CA PRO A 155 13.18 -27.88 -2.30
C PRO A 155 13.40 -28.81 -1.11
N THR A 156 14.00 -29.97 -1.35
CA THR A 156 14.34 -30.95 -0.30
C THR A 156 15.60 -30.58 0.48
N ILE A 157 16.36 -29.59 0.00
CA ILE A 157 17.61 -29.11 0.61
C ILE A 157 17.47 -27.61 0.84
N ARG A 158 17.91 -27.14 2.01
CA ARG A 158 17.91 -25.73 2.41
C ARG A 158 19.24 -25.35 3.03
N ASP A 159 19.84 -24.28 2.53
CA ASP A 159 21.01 -23.68 3.18
C ASP A 159 20.54 -22.86 4.40
N PRO A 160 21.16 -23.04 5.60
CA PRO A 160 20.78 -22.32 6.82
C PRO A 160 20.87 -20.79 6.73
N HIS A 161 21.67 -20.26 5.82
CA HIS A 161 21.83 -18.82 5.61
C HIS A 161 20.81 -18.24 4.61
N GLN A 162 19.96 -19.08 4.01
CA GLN A 162 18.92 -18.64 3.09
C GLN A 162 17.66 -18.17 3.79
N ILE A 163 17.09 -17.10 3.24
CA ILE A 163 15.78 -16.62 3.65
C ILE A 163 14.71 -17.14 2.69
N TRP A 164 13.81 -17.97 3.21
CA TRP A 164 12.62 -18.39 2.46
C TRP A 164 11.48 -17.40 2.70
N ILE A 165 10.90 -16.88 1.63
CA ILE A 165 9.94 -15.78 1.65
C ILE A 165 8.62 -16.24 1.05
N LEU A 166 7.54 -16.16 1.83
CA LEU A 166 6.18 -16.36 1.33
C LEU A 166 5.62 -15.03 0.80
N TYR A 167 5.41 -14.96 -0.50
CA TYR A 167 4.91 -13.77 -1.21
C TYR A 167 3.44 -13.92 -1.61
N ASN A 168 2.63 -12.90 -1.37
CA ASN A 168 1.25 -12.87 -1.86
C ASN A 168 0.65 -11.45 -1.83
N MET A 169 -0.01 -11.03 -2.91
CA MET A 169 -0.78 -9.78 -2.96
C MET A 169 -2.29 -9.98 -3.05
N GLU A 170 -2.73 -11.23 -3.18
CA GLU A 170 -4.12 -11.57 -3.43
C GLU A 170 -4.90 -11.87 -2.15
N PRO A 171 -6.21 -11.62 -2.10
CA PRO A 171 -7.02 -11.84 -0.91
C PRO A 171 -7.29 -13.34 -0.67
N PRO A 172 -7.69 -13.76 0.54
CA PRO A 172 -7.75 -15.17 0.91
C PRO A 172 -8.69 -16.03 0.06
N TRP A 173 -9.77 -15.45 -0.48
CA TRP A 173 -10.75 -16.17 -1.29
C TRP A 173 -10.20 -16.72 -2.62
N LEU A 174 -9.05 -16.21 -3.09
CA LEU A 174 -8.41 -16.71 -4.30
C LEU A 174 -7.59 -18.00 -4.09
N VAL A 175 -7.38 -18.41 -2.84
CA VAL A 175 -6.77 -19.72 -2.55
C VAL A 175 -7.79 -20.82 -2.88
N LYS A 176 -7.40 -21.74 -3.76
CA LYS A 176 -8.21 -22.91 -4.11
C LYS A 176 -8.46 -23.78 -2.86
N LYS A 177 -9.65 -24.38 -2.76
CA LYS A 177 -10.07 -25.21 -1.62
C LYS A 177 -9.06 -26.32 -1.27
N GLN A 178 -8.48 -26.98 -2.28
CA GLN A 178 -7.46 -28.02 -2.08
C GLN A 178 -6.18 -27.45 -1.42
N ALA A 179 -5.64 -26.36 -1.97
CA ALA A 179 -4.49 -25.67 -1.40
C ALA A 179 -4.78 -25.20 0.04
N LYS A 180 -6.01 -24.73 0.31
CA LYS A 180 -6.43 -24.31 1.66
C LYS A 180 -6.25 -25.42 2.70
N SER A 181 -6.69 -26.65 2.39
CA SER A 181 -6.58 -27.79 3.33
C SER A 181 -5.15 -28.20 3.66
N GLN A 182 -4.16 -27.77 2.86
CA GLN A 182 -2.76 -28.14 3.01
C GLN A 182 -1.90 -27.01 3.59
N LEU A 183 -2.46 -25.84 3.89
CA LEU A 183 -1.69 -24.68 4.37
C LEU A 183 -0.97 -24.94 5.69
N HIS A 184 -1.53 -25.77 6.56
CA HIS A 184 -0.88 -26.15 7.81
C HIS A 184 0.44 -26.89 7.57
N LEU A 185 0.62 -27.57 6.43
CA LEU A 185 1.88 -28.23 6.05
C LEU A 185 2.97 -27.21 5.67
N LEU A 186 2.61 -25.94 5.46
CA LEU A 186 3.54 -24.84 5.21
C LEU A 186 3.99 -24.12 6.49
N ASN A 187 3.47 -24.54 7.66
CA ASN A 187 3.83 -23.96 8.95
C ASN A 187 5.32 -24.13 9.24
N ASN A 188 5.93 -23.09 9.81
CA ASN A 188 7.35 -23.05 10.17
C ASN A 188 8.35 -23.20 9.00
N ILE A 189 7.90 -23.21 7.75
CA ILE A 189 8.78 -23.31 6.58
C ILE A 189 9.40 -21.95 6.24
N PHE A 190 8.59 -20.90 6.18
CA PHE A 190 9.03 -19.60 5.68
C PHE A 190 9.62 -18.73 6.78
N ASN A 191 10.69 -18.03 6.45
CA ASN A 191 11.25 -17.03 7.35
C ASN A 191 10.41 -15.75 7.30
N TRP A 192 10.33 -15.16 6.11
CA TRP A 192 9.69 -13.87 5.92
C TRP A 192 8.36 -14.00 5.19
N THR A 193 7.48 -13.07 5.49
CA THR A 193 6.27 -12.79 4.73
C THR A 193 6.43 -11.51 3.93
N MET A 194 5.99 -11.55 2.68
CA MET A 194 5.98 -10.41 1.77
C MET A 194 4.57 -10.23 1.20
N SER A 195 3.77 -9.34 1.77
CA SER A 195 2.34 -9.22 1.41
C SER A 195 1.75 -7.84 1.71
N TYR A 196 0.48 -7.62 1.32
CA TYR A 196 -0.27 -6.40 1.68
C TYR A 196 -0.58 -6.28 3.17
N ARG A 197 -0.46 -7.35 3.95
CA ARG A 197 -0.74 -7.36 5.39
C ARG A 197 0.25 -6.47 6.14
N SER A 198 -0.27 -5.65 7.04
CA SER A 198 0.53 -4.71 7.84
C SER A 198 1.57 -5.37 8.75
N LYS A 199 1.33 -6.64 9.13
CA LYS A 199 2.24 -7.44 9.95
C LYS A 199 3.30 -8.22 9.14
N SER A 200 3.39 -8.02 7.83
CA SER A 200 4.42 -8.70 7.02
C SER A 200 5.81 -8.13 7.24
N ASP A 201 6.83 -8.99 7.18
CA ASP A 201 8.24 -8.59 7.26
C ASP A 201 8.61 -7.59 6.16
N ILE A 202 8.01 -7.76 4.97
CA ILE A 202 8.07 -6.81 3.87
C ILE A 202 6.63 -6.51 3.43
N ILE A 203 6.14 -5.32 3.74
CA ILE A 203 4.83 -4.88 3.28
C ILE A 203 4.89 -4.59 1.78
N VAL A 204 3.91 -5.07 1.02
CA VAL A 204 3.73 -4.86 -0.42
C VAL A 204 2.33 -4.33 -0.69
N ARG A 205 2.23 -3.05 -1.03
CA ARG A 205 0.95 -2.38 -1.33
C ARG A 205 0.82 -2.18 -2.83
N TYR A 206 -0.41 -2.08 -3.31
CA TYR A 206 -0.64 -1.60 -4.68
C TYR A 206 -0.31 -0.12 -4.83
N GLY A 207 -0.26 0.64 -3.73
CA GLY A 207 0.14 2.04 -3.72
C GLY A 207 0.18 2.65 -2.33
N PHE A 208 0.58 3.93 -2.29
CA PHE A 208 0.54 4.78 -1.12
C PHE A 208 0.39 6.24 -1.54
N THR A 209 0.04 7.13 -0.62
CA THR A 209 0.00 8.57 -0.89
C THR A 209 1.06 9.32 -0.09
N LEU A 210 1.58 10.40 -0.65
CA LEU A 210 2.47 11.35 0.02
C LEU A 210 1.91 12.76 -0.10
N PRO A 211 2.15 13.65 0.89
CA PRO A 211 1.86 15.06 0.73
C PRO A 211 2.53 15.61 -0.53
N SER A 212 1.79 16.40 -1.31
CA SER A 212 2.31 17.05 -2.50
C SER A 212 2.31 18.56 -2.31
N GLY A 213 3.46 19.18 -2.58
CA GLY A 213 3.55 20.65 -2.69
C GLY A 213 2.97 21.17 -4.00
N ASP A 214 2.75 20.29 -4.98
CA ASP A 214 2.11 20.58 -6.26
C ASP A 214 0.59 20.52 -6.08
N ALA A 215 0.04 21.26 -5.13
CA ALA A 215 -1.39 21.54 -5.07
C ALA A 215 -1.72 22.34 -6.33
N LYS A 216 -1.84 21.63 -7.47
CA LYS A 216 -2.13 22.22 -8.75
C LYS A 216 -3.46 22.92 -8.53
N SER A 217 -3.41 24.24 -8.68
CA SER A 217 -4.55 25.07 -9.03
C SER A 217 -5.00 24.66 -10.45
N HIS A 218 -5.29 23.37 -10.68
CA HIS A 218 -6.23 23.01 -11.72
C HIS A 218 -7.48 23.78 -11.36
N SER A 219 -8.01 24.56 -12.29
CA SER A 219 -9.20 25.37 -12.07
C SER A 219 -10.33 24.45 -11.64
N LEU A 220 -10.48 24.24 -10.33
CA LEU A 220 -11.44 23.31 -9.72
C LEU A 220 -12.86 23.63 -10.21
N ASN A 221 -13.15 24.92 -10.43
CA ASN A 221 -14.35 25.46 -11.08
C ASN A 221 -14.69 24.80 -12.43
N THR A 222 -13.70 24.39 -13.23
CA THR A 222 -13.96 23.69 -14.50
C THR A 222 -14.26 22.20 -14.30
N ALA A 223 -13.67 21.58 -13.29
CA ALA A 223 -13.85 20.16 -13.02
C ALA A 223 -15.31 19.86 -12.64
N PHE A 224 -15.95 20.69 -11.80
CA PHE A 224 -17.36 20.51 -11.48
C PHE A 224 -18.25 20.64 -12.72
N LYS A 225 -18.16 21.76 -13.45
CA LYS A 225 -19.06 22.05 -14.59
C LYS A 225 -18.92 21.07 -15.76
N ASN A 226 -17.73 20.49 -15.96
CA ASN A 226 -17.45 19.60 -17.09
C ASN A 226 -17.81 18.12 -16.84
N LYS A 227 -18.40 17.78 -15.68
CA LYS A 227 -18.75 16.41 -15.28
C LYS A 227 -20.25 16.19 -15.25
N PRO A 228 -20.90 15.88 -16.40
CA PRO A 228 -22.35 15.70 -16.45
C PRO A 228 -22.84 14.38 -15.84
N LYS A 229 -21.95 13.42 -15.58
CA LYS A 229 -22.33 12.08 -15.11
C LYS A 229 -21.99 11.85 -13.64
N THR A 230 -22.82 11.06 -12.96
CA THR A 230 -22.69 10.80 -11.52
C THR A 230 -21.49 9.90 -11.20
N ALA A 231 -21.55 8.61 -11.54
CA ALA A 231 -20.51 7.67 -11.16
C ALA A 231 -20.09 6.73 -12.31
N VAL A 232 -18.85 6.25 -12.23
CA VAL A 232 -18.31 5.24 -13.13
C VAL A 232 -17.67 4.10 -12.33
N TRP A 233 -17.78 2.88 -12.84
CA TRP A 233 -17.17 1.69 -12.26
C TRP A 233 -16.43 0.87 -13.30
N PHE A 234 -15.13 0.66 -13.10
CA PHE A 234 -14.32 -0.19 -13.97
C PHE A 234 -14.19 -1.57 -13.33
N VAL A 235 -14.69 -2.60 -14.01
CA VAL A 235 -14.77 -3.95 -13.46
C VAL A 235 -14.74 -5.03 -14.54
N SER A 236 -13.89 -6.04 -14.31
CA SER A 236 -13.77 -7.23 -15.17
C SER A 236 -14.02 -8.55 -14.44
N ASP A 237 -14.00 -8.53 -13.11
CA ASP A 237 -14.35 -9.66 -12.25
C ASP A 237 -15.78 -9.46 -11.72
N CYS A 238 -16.69 -10.29 -12.23
CA CYS A 238 -18.14 -10.14 -12.09
C CYS A 238 -18.74 -11.06 -11.03
N SER A 239 -17.91 -11.85 -10.35
CA SER A 239 -18.35 -12.70 -9.24
C SER A 239 -17.27 -12.70 -8.19
N THR A 240 -17.47 -11.88 -7.15
CA THR A 240 -16.43 -11.58 -6.18
C THR A 240 -16.82 -12.02 -4.78
N ASP A 241 -15.82 -12.22 -3.93
CA ASP A 241 -16.04 -12.55 -2.52
C ASP A 241 -16.81 -11.45 -1.80
N SER A 242 -16.46 -10.19 -2.07
CA SER A 242 -17.08 -9.03 -1.42
C SER A 242 -18.56 -8.85 -1.75
N LYS A 243 -19.08 -9.48 -2.81
CA LYS A 243 -20.43 -9.24 -3.36
C LYS A 243 -20.65 -7.78 -3.76
N ARG A 244 -19.58 -7.10 -4.20
CA ARG A 244 -19.64 -5.70 -4.67
C ARG A 244 -20.58 -5.52 -5.87
N GLU A 245 -20.75 -6.56 -6.68
CA GLU A 245 -21.67 -6.60 -7.81
C GLU A 245 -23.11 -6.42 -7.34
N ASP A 246 -23.53 -7.17 -6.32
CA ASP A 246 -24.87 -7.07 -5.75
C ASP A 246 -25.08 -5.71 -5.09
N TYR A 247 -24.05 -5.19 -4.42
CA TYR A 247 -24.08 -3.83 -3.85
C TYR A 247 -24.30 -2.77 -4.94
N VAL A 248 -23.57 -2.85 -6.06
CA VAL A 248 -23.71 -1.90 -7.17
C VAL A 248 -25.05 -2.07 -7.89
N ILE A 249 -25.57 -3.29 -8.04
CA ILE A 249 -26.92 -3.53 -8.59
C ILE A 249 -27.98 -2.79 -7.75
N GLU A 250 -27.88 -2.87 -6.42
CA GLU A 250 -28.79 -2.12 -5.54
C GLU A 250 -28.56 -0.61 -5.64
N LEU A 251 -27.31 -0.15 -5.66
CA LEU A 251 -26.98 1.28 -5.76
C LEU A 251 -27.49 1.92 -7.08
N LYS A 252 -27.44 1.17 -8.19
CA LYS A 252 -27.92 1.60 -9.52
C LYS A 252 -29.41 1.91 -9.59
N LYS A 253 -30.20 1.48 -8.60
CA LYS A 253 -31.63 1.83 -8.51
C LYS A 253 -31.84 3.31 -8.15
N TYR A 254 -30.83 3.97 -7.59
CA TYR A 254 -30.95 5.31 -7.02
C TYR A 254 -30.05 6.36 -7.70
N ILE A 255 -28.99 5.93 -8.40
CA ILE A 255 -28.09 6.81 -9.15
C ILE A 255 -27.60 6.16 -10.44
N ASP A 256 -27.27 6.99 -11.43
CA ASP A 256 -26.65 6.54 -12.68
C ASP A 256 -25.20 6.11 -12.46
N ILE A 257 -24.90 4.87 -12.86
CA ILE A 257 -23.57 4.28 -12.81
C ILE A 257 -23.25 3.58 -14.12
N ASP A 258 -22.27 4.15 -14.82
CA ASP A 258 -21.72 3.57 -16.03
C ASP A 258 -20.65 2.52 -15.71
N VAL A 259 -20.78 1.33 -16.31
CA VAL A 259 -19.90 0.18 -16.00
C VAL A 259 -19.00 -0.12 -17.19
N TYR A 260 -17.69 0.02 -16.99
CA TYR A 260 -16.65 -0.25 -17.98
C TYR A 260 -15.96 -1.59 -17.72
N GLY A 261 -15.69 -2.37 -18.77
CA GLY A 261 -15.00 -3.66 -18.67
C GLY A 261 -15.95 -4.84 -18.81
N LYS A 262 -15.49 -6.07 -18.52
CA LYS A 262 -16.22 -7.32 -18.83
C LYS A 262 -17.64 -7.37 -18.24
N CYS A 263 -17.86 -6.75 -17.08
CA CYS A 263 -19.16 -6.80 -16.38
C CYS A 263 -20.12 -5.67 -16.78
N GLY A 264 -19.76 -4.86 -17.78
CA GLY A 264 -20.58 -3.79 -18.31
C GLY A 264 -20.58 -3.73 -19.84
N ASP A 265 -21.40 -2.84 -20.36
CA ASP A 265 -21.62 -2.56 -21.77
C ASP A 265 -20.57 -1.58 -22.34
N ARG A 266 -19.95 -0.75 -21.51
CA ARG A 266 -18.91 0.20 -21.94
C ARG A 266 -17.52 -0.43 -21.95
N LYS A 267 -16.68 -0.02 -22.89
CA LYS A 267 -15.27 -0.43 -22.98
C LYS A 267 -14.39 0.79 -23.21
N CYS A 268 -13.12 0.63 -22.88
CA CYS A 268 -12.10 1.64 -23.10
C CYS A 268 -10.75 0.92 -23.17
N TYR A 269 -9.90 1.33 -24.11
CA TYR A 269 -8.67 0.63 -24.46
C TYR A 269 -7.48 1.59 -24.63
N PRO A 270 -6.26 1.22 -24.19
CA PRO A 270 -5.96 0.04 -23.37
C PRO A 270 -6.66 0.14 -22.00
N SER A 271 -7.27 -0.96 -21.55
CA SER A 271 -8.10 -0.93 -20.34
C SER A 271 -7.27 -0.54 -19.12
N GLN A 272 -7.83 0.32 -18.26
CA GLN A 272 -7.19 0.80 -17.03
C GLN A 272 -5.82 1.49 -17.24
N SER A 273 -5.56 2.01 -18.45
CA SER A 273 -4.38 2.82 -18.75
C SER A 273 -4.61 4.30 -18.44
N SER A 274 -3.52 5.09 -18.44
CA SER A 274 -3.62 6.54 -18.30
C SER A 274 -4.49 7.18 -19.37
N THR A 275 -4.34 6.77 -20.64
CA THR A 275 -5.20 7.24 -21.75
C THR A 275 -6.67 7.01 -21.47
N CYS A 276 -6.99 5.80 -20.97
CA CYS A 276 -8.35 5.44 -20.66
C CYS A 276 -8.92 6.27 -19.49
N TYR A 277 -8.14 6.45 -18.43
CA TYR A 277 -8.55 7.25 -17.29
C TYR A 277 -8.70 8.75 -17.63
N GLU A 278 -7.78 9.32 -18.39
CA GLU A 278 -7.85 10.72 -18.85
C GLU A 278 -9.12 11.00 -19.66
N GLU A 279 -9.49 10.08 -20.55
CA GLU A 279 -10.67 10.25 -21.42
C GLU A 279 -11.99 10.03 -20.65
N VAL A 280 -12.05 8.99 -19.82
CA VAL A 280 -13.30 8.58 -19.18
C VAL A 280 -13.58 9.42 -17.93
N LEU A 281 -12.62 9.56 -17.02
CA LEU A 281 -12.85 10.11 -15.68
C LEU A 281 -13.20 11.60 -15.69
N LYS A 282 -12.81 12.35 -16.73
CA LYS A 282 -13.18 13.76 -16.89
C LYS A 282 -14.70 14.01 -16.96
N ARG A 283 -15.51 12.98 -17.27
CA ARG A 283 -16.97 13.08 -17.41
C ARG A 283 -17.76 12.76 -16.13
N TYR A 284 -17.12 12.15 -15.13
CA TYR A 284 -17.81 11.63 -13.94
C TYR A 284 -17.36 12.32 -12.66
N LYS A 285 -18.28 12.51 -11.72
CA LYS A 285 -18.00 13.02 -10.37
C LYS A 285 -17.31 11.97 -9.50
N PHE A 286 -17.79 10.73 -9.57
CA PHE A 286 -17.37 9.65 -8.68
C PHE A 286 -16.79 8.46 -9.44
N TYR A 287 -15.78 7.83 -8.85
CA TYR A 287 -15.25 6.54 -9.29
C TYR A 287 -15.47 5.51 -8.21
N LEU A 288 -16.10 4.38 -8.54
CA LEU A 288 -16.28 3.28 -7.59
C LEU A 288 -15.01 2.43 -7.47
N SER A 289 -14.22 2.68 -6.43
CA SER A 289 -13.01 1.93 -6.06
C SER A 289 -13.35 0.72 -5.17
N PHE A 290 -14.26 -0.14 -5.61
CA PHE A 290 -14.79 -1.23 -4.79
C PHE A 290 -13.92 -2.49 -4.89
N GLU A 291 -13.46 -3.01 -3.75
CA GLU A 291 -12.61 -4.19 -3.72
C GLU A 291 -13.36 -5.48 -3.97
N ASN A 292 -12.70 -6.44 -4.61
CA ASN A 292 -13.21 -7.80 -4.84
C ASN A 292 -13.21 -8.67 -3.58
N ALA A 293 -12.57 -8.22 -2.51
CA ALA A 293 -12.67 -8.80 -1.17
C ALA A 293 -12.64 -7.67 -0.14
N ILE A 294 -13.43 -7.79 0.93
CA ILE A 294 -13.43 -6.80 2.02
C ILE A 294 -12.65 -7.42 3.17
N CYS A 295 -11.33 -7.32 3.14
CA CYS A 295 -10.43 -7.90 4.15
C CYS A 295 -9.56 -6.82 4.78
N ARG A 296 -9.13 -7.07 6.02
CA ARG A 296 -8.20 -6.20 6.75
C ARG A 296 -6.94 -5.98 5.93
N ASP A 297 -6.47 -4.73 5.90
CA ASP A 297 -5.30 -4.25 5.14
C ASP A 297 -5.38 -4.37 3.60
N TYR A 298 -6.43 -4.97 3.03
CA TYR A 298 -6.55 -5.18 1.59
C TYR A 298 -7.11 -3.95 0.85
N THR A 299 -6.22 -3.19 0.21
CA THR A 299 -6.53 -2.10 -0.72
C THR A 299 -5.67 -2.23 -1.97
N THR A 300 -6.26 -2.10 -3.15
CA THR A 300 -5.57 -2.32 -4.42
C THR A 300 -5.45 -1.08 -5.29
N GLU A 301 -4.95 -1.27 -6.52
CA GLU A 301 -4.85 -0.26 -7.56
C GLU A 301 -6.16 0.48 -7.84
N LYS A 302 -7.32 -0.12 -7.53
CA LYS A 302 -8.65 0.50 -7.71
C LYS A 302 -8.79 1.84 -6.99
N PHE A 303 -8.18 1.98 -5.80
CA PHE A 303 -8.16 3.24 -5.07
C PHE A 303 -7.06 4.18 -5.60
N PHE A 304 -5.85 3.64 -5.76
CA PHE A 304 -4.69 4.48 -6.02
C PHE A 304 -4.61 4.98 -7.48
N ASN A 305 -4.98 4.17 -8.47
CA ASN A 305 -4.87 4.52 -9.90
C ASN A 305 -5.67 5.77 -10.26
N VAL A 306 -6.80 6.00 -9.59
CA VAL A 306 -7.66 7.17 -9.84
C VAL A 306 -7.36 8.36 -8.94
N TYR A 307 -6.54 8.17 -7.89
CA TYR A 307 -6.27 9.18 -6.88
C TYR A 307 -5.55 10.42 -7.41
N ASN A 308 -4.89 10.33 -8.57
CA ASN A 308 -4.22 11.48 -9.20
C ASN A 308 -5.09 12.22 -10.23
N TYR A 309 -6.33 11.79 -10.46
CA TYR A 309 -7.27 12.40 -11.41
C TYR A 309 -8.30 13.27 -10.68
N ASP A 310 -8.89 14.25 -11.35
CA ASP A 310 -9.92 15.12 -10.76
C ASP A 310 -11.27 14.40 -10.60
N ILE A 311 -11.32 13.35 -9.79
CA ILE A 311 -12.50 12.53 -9.52
C ILE A 311 -12.48 12.11 -8.05
N VAL A 312 -13.65 11.99 -7.43
CA VAL A 312 -13.76 11.58 -6.02
C VAL A 312 -13.91 10.04 -5.94
N PRO A 313 -12.96 9.31 -5.33
CA PRO A 313 -13.08 7.87 -5.13
C PRO A 313 -14.17 7.56 -4.09
N VAL A 314 -15.06 6.63 -4.43
CA VAL A 314 -15.99 5.99 -3.49
C VAL A 314 -15.44 4.60 -3.22
N VAL A 315 -15.01 4.35 -1.99
CA VAL A 315 -14.30 3.13 -1.61
C VAL A 315 -15.23 2.15 -0.92
N LEU A 316 -14.98 0.86 -1.15
CA LEU A 316 -15.63 -0.23 -0.44
C LEU A 316 -14.57 -1.29 -0.09
N GLY A 317 -14.17 -1.33 1.18
CA GLY A 317 -13.13 -2.21 1.72
C GLY A 317 -13.10 -2.15 3.25
N ALA A 318 -12.25 -2.97 3.88
CA ALA A 318 -12.10 -3.03 5.34
C ALA A 318 -10.85 -2.30 5.86
N VAL A 319 -10.18 -1.54 5.00
CA VAL A 319 -9.00 -0.76 5.38
C VAL A 319 -9.40 0.56 6.01
N ASN A 320 -8.60 1.03 6.97
CA ASN A 320 -8.68 2.40 7.44
C ASN A 320 -8.16 3.36 6.35
N TYR A 321 -9.01 3.77 5.40
CA TYR A 321 -8.60 4.68 4.33
C TYR A 321 -8.06 6.02 4.84
N SER A 322 -8.39 6.44 6.06
CA SER A 322 -7.84 7.66 6.67
C SER A 322 -6.35 7.55 7.00
N SER A 323 -5.78 6.34 7.06
CA SER A 323 -4.34 6.12 7.15
C SER A 323 -3.66 6.08 5.78
N LEU A 324 -4.43 6.00 4.69
CA LEU A 324 -3.92 5.94 3.32
C LEU A 324 -4.02 7.29 2.59
N ALA A 325 -5.02 8.10 2.94
CA ALA A 325 -5.30 9.39 2.33
C ALA A 325 -6.01 10.31 3.33
N PRO A 326 -5.98 11.63 3.14
CA PRO A 326 -6.63 12.55 4.05
C PRO A 326 -8.15 12.35 4.09
N LYS A 327 -8.75 12.46 5.30
CA LYS A 327 -10.21 12.53 5.43
C LYS A 327 -10.77 13.65 4.55
N GLY A 328 -11.87 13.36 3.86
CA GLY A 328 -12.47 14.27 2.91
C GLY A 328 -11.82 14.25 1.52
N SER A 329 -10.93 13.29 1.19
CA SER A 329 -10.48 13.07 -0.20
C SER A 329 -11.13 11.85 -0.88
N PHE A 330 -11.97 11.13 -0.15
CA PHE A 330 -12.68 9.92 -0.57
C PHE A 330 -13.98 9.77 0.21
N ILE A 331 -14.92 8.98 -0.31
CA ILE A 331 -16.19 8.63 0.35
C ILE A 331 -16.16 7.14 0.67
N ASN A 332 -16.35 6.78 1.93
CA ASN A 332 -16.34 5.36 2.33
C ASN A 332 -17.77 4.80 2.35
N ALA A 333 -18.06 3.85 1.47
CA ALA A 333 -19.37 3.22 1.35
C ALA A 333 -19.80 2.51 2.64
N VAL A 334 -18.85 1.95 3.41
CA VAL A 334 -19.17 1.22 4.66
C VAL A 334 -19.71 2.13 5.78
N HIS A 335 -19.60 3.46 5.64
CA HIS A 335 -20.20 4.41 6.58
C HIS A 335 -21.70 4.63 6.33
N TYR A 336 -22.24 4.10 5.22
CA TYR A 336 -23.64 4.19 4.87
C TYR A 336 -24.29 2.82 5.10
N PRO A 337 -25.27 2.70 6.02
CA PRO A 337 -25.89 1.42 6.32
C PRO A 337 -26.57 0.75 5.13
N ARG A 338 -26.97 1.51 4.10
CA ARG A 338 -27.66 1.02 2.92
C ARG A 338 -27.18 1.73 1.65
N PRO A 339 -27.15 1.07 0.48
CA PRO A 339 -26.80 1.69 -0.79
C PRO A 339 -27.63 2.94 -1.12
N LYS A 340 -28.92 2.95 -0.76
CA LYS A 340 -29.79 4.13 -0.92
C LYS A 340 -29.24 5.38 -0.22
N LEU A 341 -28.77 5.24 1.02
CA LEU A 341 -28.22 6.38 1.78
C LEU A 341 -26.90 6.86 1.19
N LEU A 342 -26.08 5.95 0.65
CA LEU A 342 -24.90 6.34 -0.11
C LEU A 342 -25.29 7.11 -1.37
N ALA A 343 -26.29 6.64 -2.12
CA ALA A 343 -26.80 7.32 -3.31
C ALA A 343 -27.29 8.74 -3.01
N GLU A 344 -28.09 8.93 -1.95
CA GLU A 344 -28.56 10.24 -1.50
C GLU A 344 -27.39 11.18 -1.17
N ALA A 345 -26.36 10.67 -0.47
CA ALA A 345 -25.16 11.45 -0.18
C ALA A 345 -24.36 11.82 -1.44
N LEU A 346 -24.20 10.87 -2.37
CA LEU A 346 -23.52 11.11 -3.64
C LEU A 346 -24.26 12.15 -4.49
N LEU A 347 -25.60 12.09 -4.56
CA LEU A 347 -26.40 13.10 -5.25
C LEU A 347 -26.27 14.47 -4.58
N LYS A 348 -26.33 14.55 -3.24
CA LYS A 348 -26.15 15.81 -2.52
C LYS A 348 -24.79 16.45 -2.83
N ILE A 349 -23.72 15.65 -2.87
CA ILE A 349 -22.37 16.11 -3.20
C ILE A 349 -22.28 16.49 -4.70
N ALA A 350 -22.87 15.69 -5.60
CA ALA A 350 -22.82 15.95 -7.04
C ALA A 350 -23.51 17.26 -7.46
N HIS A 351 -24.54 17.69 -6.73
CA HIS A 351 -25.31 18.91 -6.99
C HIS A 351 -24.79 20.14 -6.23
N ASN A 352 -23.75 19.99 -5.40
CA ASN A 352 -23.18 21.09 -4.64
C ASN A 352 -21.70 21.29 -5.03
N GLU A 353 -21.44 22.33 -5.81
CA GLU A 353 -20.10 22.67 -6.32
C GLU A 353 -19.09 22.82 -5.19
N THR A 354 -19.44 23.59 -4.15
CA THR A 354 -18.56 23.83 -3.00
C THR A 354 -18.14 22.54 -2.30
N ILE A 355 -19.10 21.66 -1.98
CA ILE A 355 -18.78 20.40 -1.28
C ILE A 355 -17.92 19.50 -2.18
N TYR A 356 -18.26 19.37 -3.46
CA TYR A 356 -17.48 18.53 -4.38
C TYR A 356 -16.04 19.03 -4.57
N GLU A 357 -15.85 20.35 -4.68
CA GLU A 357 -14.54 20.96 -4.80
C GLU A 357 -13.69 20.84 -3.55
N GLU A 358 -14.30 20.84 -2.35
CA GLU A 358 -13.60 20.55 -1.11
C GLU A 358 -12.96 19.15 -1.14
N PHE A 359 -13.65 18.14 -1.69
CA PHE A 359 -13.08 16.81 -1.86
C PHE A 359 -11.87 16.82 -2.79
N LEU A 360 -11.98 17.48 -3.95
CA LEU A 360 -10.89 17.56 -4.92
C LEU A 360 -9.70 18.34 -4.36
N LYS A 361 -9.94 19.46 -3.67
CA LYS A 361 -8.90 20.27 -3.01
C LYS A 361 -8.17 19.47 -1.95
N LYS A 362 -8.91 18.71 -1.12
CA LYS A 362 -8.30 17.84 -0.12
C LYS A 362 -7.45 16.76 -0.77
N LYS A 363 -7.95 16.13 -1.83
CA LYS A 363 -7.22 15.11 -2.59
C LYS A 363 -5.94 15.66 -3.20
N ALA A 364 -5.98 16.85 -3.79
CA ALA A 364 -4.85 17.52 -4.43
C ALA A 364 -3.68 17.86 -3.47
N SER A 365 -3.92 17.88 -2.15
CA SER A 365 -2.83 18.03 -1.17
C SER A 365 -1.93 16.79 -1.06
N PHE A 366 -2.31 15.67 -1.70
CA PHE A 366 -1.56 14.42 -1.73
C PHE A 366 -1.48 13.87 -3.16
N LYS A 367 -0.45 13.08 -3.44
CA LYS A 367 -0.29 12.33 -4.69
C LYS A 367 -0.11 10.86 -4.38
N ALA A 368 -0.74 9.99 -5.17
CA ALA A 368 -0.59 8.55 -5.08
C ALA A 368 0.55 8.04 -5.95
N TYR A 369 1.27 7.05 -5.44
CA TYR A 369 2.42 6.42 -6.06
C TYR A 369 2.29 4.89 -6.03
N LEU A 370 3.03 4.22 -6.91
CA LEU A 370 3.32 2.80 -6.79
C LEU A 370 4.33 2.58 -5.66
N ASP A 371 4.08 1.52 -4.90
CA ASP A 371 4.85 1.15 -3.71
C ASP A 371 6.14 0.40 -4.06
N PRO A 372 7.35 0.91 -3.73
CA PRO A 372 8.66 0.39 -4.14
C PRO A 372 9.08 -0.88 -3.39
N TRP A 373 8.19 -1.88 -3.32
CA TRP A 373 8.36 -3.09 -2.55
C TRP A 373 9.61 -3.90 -2.93
N MET A 374 9.97 -3.92 -4.22
CA MET A 374 11.18 -4.57 -4.71
C MET A 374 12.44 -3.92 -4.12
N CYS A 375 12.44 -2.60 -3.95
CA CYS A 375 13.56 -1.90 -3.35
C CYS A 375 13.69 -2.26 -1.86
N ARG A 376 12.56 -2.29 -1.13
CA ARG A 376 12.56 -2.73 0.28
C ARG A 376 13.00 -4.18 0.45
N LEU A 377 12.60 -5.08 -0.45
CA LEU A 377 13.11 -6.45 -0.47
C LEU A 377 14.64 -6.46 -0.60
N CYS A 378 15.17 -5.74 -1.57
CA CYS A 378 16.62 -5.70 -1.78
C CYS A 378 17.35 -5.07 -0.58
N ASP A 379 16.83 -3.98 -0.03
CA ASP A 379 17.42 -3.30 1.14
C ASP A 379 17.40 -4.18 2.39
N ARG A 380 16.30 -4.91 2.63
CA ARG A 380 16.17 -5.80 3.78
C ARG A 380 17.17 -6.96 3.70
N LEU A 381 17.34 -7.57 2.52
CA LEU A 381 18.34 -8.62 2.30
C LEU A 381 19.78 -8.15 2.54
N HIS A 382 20.04 -6.85 2.41
CA HIS A 382 21.37 -6.30 2.71
C HIS A 382 21.52 -5.88 4.18
N SER A 383 20.47 -5.47 4.89
CA SER A 383 20.58 -4.72 6.15
C SER A 383 20.63 -5.56 7.43
N SER A 384 19.93 -6.69 7.52
CA SER A 384 20.10 -7.73 8.56
C SER A 384 19.08 -8.84 8.31
N PRO A 385 19.51 -10.06 7.96
CA PRO A 385 18.61 -11.16 7.62
C PRO A 385 18.11 -11.92 8.86
N ASP A 386 17.88 -11.26 10.01
CA ASP A 386 17.42 -11.99 11.19
C ASP A 386 16.13 -12.78 10.84
N PRO A 387 16.17 -14.12 10.93
CA PRO A 387 15.07 -14.93 10.49
C PRO A 387 13.93 -14.80 11.50
N SER A 388 12.83 -14.18 11.08
CA SER A 388 11.52 -14.52 11.64
C SER A 388 11.12 -15.90 11.12
N ILE A 389 10.10 -16.51 11.73
CA ILE A 389 9.51 -17.77 11.27
C ILE A 389 7.99 -17.59 11.28
N LEU A 390 7.36 -17.85 10.12
CA LEU A 390 5.91 -17.88 10.02
C LEU A 390 5.39 -19.18 10.63
N LYS A 391 4.87 -19.09 11.86
CA LYS A 391 4.41 -20.26 12.62
C LYS A 391 3.14 -20.88 12.06
N GLU A 392 2.12 -20.06 11.78
CA GLU A 392 0.79 -20.51 11.37
C GLU A 392 0.34 -19.76 10.12
N VAL A 393 0.52 -20.40 8.95
CA VAL A 393 0.19 -19.80 7.66
C VAL A 393 -1.31 -19.54 7.53
N GLU A 394 -2.14 -20.49 7.98
CA GLU A 394 -3.59 -20.39 7.90
C GLU A 394 -4.14 -19.27 8.79
N THR A 395 -3.73 -19.21 10.07
CA THR A 395 -4.13 -18.15 10.99
C THR A 395 -3.72 -16.78 10.45
N TRP A 396 -2.48 -16.63 10.01
CA TRP A 396 -1.99 -15.36 9.44
C TRP A 396 -2.78 -14.94 8.19
N PHE A 397 -3.05 -15.89 7.28
CA PHE A 397 -3.62 -15.55 5.98
C PHE A 397 -5.15 -15.47 5.97
N PHE A 398 -5.85 -16.38 6.66
CA PHE A 398 -7.31 -16.42 6.73
C PHE A 398 -7.86 -15.83 8.02
N GLY A 399 -7.37 -16.30 9.17
CA GLY A 399 -7.89 -15.92 10.49
C GLY A 399 -7.78 -14.41 10.73
N ASP A 400 -6.56 -13.90 10.66
CA ASP A 400 -6.26 -12.48 10.91
C ASP A 400 -6.77 -11.56 9.79
N ALA A 401 -7.25 -12.08 8.66
CA ALA A 401 -7.71 -11.26 7.54
C ALA A 401 -9.06 -10.60 7.80
N GLU A 402 -9.86 -11.13 8.75
CA GLU A 402 -11.12 -10.54 9.20
C GLU A 402 -12.04 -10.12 8.03
N CYS A 403 -12.14 -11.00 7.02
CA CYS A 403 -12.87 -10.69 5.79
C CYS A 403 -14.38 -10.58 6.03
N LYS A 404 -15.04 -9.74 5.24
CA LYS A 404 -16.49 -9.50 5.26
C LYS A 404 -17.09 -9.65 3.87
N ARG A 405 -18.40 -9.88 3.79
CA ARG A 405 -19.16 -9.91 2.53
C ARG A 405 -20.44 -9.12 2.65
N TRP A 406 -20.83 -8.48 1.55
CA TRP A 406 -22.14 -7.87 1.43
C TRP A 406 -23.23 -8.96 1.35
N ASN A 407 -24.29 -8.79 2.13
CA ASN A 407 -25.48 -9.63 2.08
C ASN A 407 -26.66 -8.78 1.59
N SER A 408 -27.18 -9.11 0.40
CA SER A 408 -28.26 -8.38 -0.25
C SER A 408 -29.61 -8.51 0.45
N SER A 409 -29.89 -9.63 1.12
CA SER A 409 -31.15 -9.89 1.80
C SER A 409 -31.36 -9.00 3.03
N VAL A 410 -30.30 -8.79 3.81
CA VAL A 410 -30.34 -7.95 5.03
C VAL A 410 -29.70 -6.57 4.84
N GLN A 411 -29.19 -6.30 3.64
CA GLN A 411 -28.46 -5.08 3.28
C GLN A 411 -27.37 -4.71 4.30
N SER A 412 -26.52 -5.67 4.66
CA SER A 412 -25.46 -5.46 5.64
C SER A 412 -24.19 -6.26 5.31
N TYR A 413 -23.08 -5.88 5.95
CA TYR A 413 -21.83 -6.64 5.87
C TYR A 413 -21.80 -7.69 6.97
N THR A 414 -21.59 -8.93 6.58
CA THR A 414 -21.43 -10.07 7.49
C THR A 414 -19.98 -10.53 7.49
N ASN A 415 -19.48 -11.00 8.63
CA ASN A 415 -18.16 -11.62 8.68
C ASN A 415 -18.18 -12.87 7.82
N VAL A 416 -17.10 -13.09 7.06
CA VAL A 416 -16.84 -14.40 6.48
C VAL A 416 -16.48 -15.29 7.66
N GLU A 417 -17.29 -16.32 7.93
CA GLU A 417 -16.90 -17.33 8.92
C GLU A 417 -15.51 -17.85 8.53
N SER A 418 -14.54 -17.63 9.42
CA SER A 418 -13.26 -18.31 9.37
C SER A 418 -13.57 -19.78 9.60
N LEU A 419 -13.72 -20.53 8.51
CA LEU A 419 -13.94 -21.97 8.55
C LEU A 419 -12.72 -22.63 9.21
N SER A 420 -12.76 -22.71 10.54
CA SER A 420 -12.12 -23.71 11.37
C SER A 420 -13.18 -24.78 11.62
N LYS A 421 -13.31 -25.70 10.67
CA LYS A 421 -13.86 -27.03 10.88
C LYS A 421 -13.04 -28.01 10.08
#